data_AF-A0A5P0JI54-F1
#
_entry.id   AF-A0A5P0JI54-F1
#
_cell.length_a   1.000
_cell.length_b   1.000
_cell.length_c   1.000
_cell.angle_alpha   90.00
_cell.angle_beta   90.00
_cell.angle_gamma   90.00
#
_symmetry.space_group_name_H-M   'P 1'
#
loop_
_entity.id
_entity.type
_entity.pdbx_description
1 polymer ?
#
loop_
_entity_poly.entity_id
_entity_poly.type
_entity_poly.pdbx_seq_one_letter_code
_entity_poly.pdbx_strand_id
1 'polypeptide(L)'
;HKVVLYGSGKENIEFKYMNDRGDTSIRRHPFEGVLHNMERRYKETESSAVREELAKFISNRPCASCEGTRLRREARHVYVENTPLPAISDMSIGHAMEFFNNLKLAGQRAKIAEKILKEIGDRLKFLVNVGLNYLTLSRSAETLSGGEAQRIRLASQIGAGLVGVMYVLDEPSIGLHQRDNERLLGTLIHLRDLGNTVIVVEHD
;
A
#
# COMPACT_ATOMS: atom_id res chain seq x y z
N HIS A 1 18.90 31.05 11.40
CA HIS A 1 18.30 29.72 11.16
C HIS A 1 18.05 29.39 9.68
N LYS A 2 17.42 30.26 8.86
CA LYS A 2 17.13 29.94 7.43
C LYS A 2 18.37 29.70 6.55
N VAL A 3 19.44 30.48 6.75
CA VAL A 3 20.69 30.38 5.97
C VAL A 3 21.39 29.02 6.17
N VAL A 4 21.30 28.43 7.36
CA VAL A 4 21.90 27.12 7.62
C VAL A 4 21.18 26.01 6.84
N LEU A 5 19.85 26.07 6.77
CA LEU A 5 19.06 25.02 6.13
C LEU A 5 19.04 25.17 4.60
N TYR A 6 18.85 26.39 4.10
CA TYR A 6 18.61 26.67 2.67
C TYR A 6 19.78 27.33 1.96
N GLY A 7 20.86 27.63 2.69
CA GLY A 7 22.08 28.22 2.14
C GLY A 7 22.11 29.75 2.19
N SER A 8 23.25 30.29 1.77
CA SER A 8 23.53 31.74 1.70
C SER A 8 23.18 32.37 0.35
N GLY A 9 22.58 31.59 -0.57
CA GLY A 9 22.24 32.04 -1.91
C GLY A 9 23.49 32.37 -2.73
N LYS A 10 23.76 33.66 -2.94
CA LYS A 10 24.95 34.15 -3.67
C LYS A 10 26.03 34.73 -2.75
N GLU A 11 25.75 34.85 -1.45
CA GLU A 11 26.70 35.42 -0.50
C GLU A 11 27.81 34.41 -0.19
N ASN A 12 29.06 34.83 -0.36
CA ASN A 12 30.22 33.99 -0.07
C ASN A 12 30.47 33.96 1.44
N ILE A 13 30.50 32.75 2.00
CA ILE A 13 30.85 32.51 3.40
C ILE A 13 32.26 31.90 3.43
N GLU A 14 33.01 32.28 4.45
CA GLU A 14 34.34 31.73 4.70
C GLU A 14 34.26 30.39 5.43
N PHE A 15 34.78 29.34 4.81
CA PHE A 15 34.86 28.00 5.36
C PHE A 15 36.32 27.63 5.65
N LYS A 16 36.57 27.23 6.89
CA LYS A 16 37.86 26.68 7.32
C LYS A 16 37.79 25.16 7.31
N TYR A 17 38.52 24.53 6.41
CA TYR A 17 38.64 23.08 6.29
C TYR A 17 39.93 22.64 6.97
N MET A 18 39.86 21.55 7.73
CA MET A 18 41.01 20.90 8.32
C MET A 18 41.13 19.50 7.72
N ASN A 19 42.29 19.19 7.14
CA ASN A 19 42.57 17.85 6.64
C ASN A 19 43.02 16.94 7.80
N ASP A 20 43.02 15.62 7.60
CA ASP A 20 43.42 14.64 8.62
C ASP A 20 44.85 14.83 9.15
N ARG A 21 45.70 15.59 8.45
CA ARG A 21 47.08 15.93 8.83
C ARG A 21 47.20 17.20 9.68
N GLY A 22 46.10 17.89 9.98
CA GLY A 22 46.08 19.12 10.78
C GLY A 22 46.30 20.42 9.99
N ASP A 23 46.63 20.34 8.71
CA ASP A 23 46.71 21.51 7.82
C ASP A 23 45.32 22.15 7.65
N THR A 24 45.27 23.48 7.73
CA THR A 24 44.02 24.23 7.55
C THR A 24 44.03 25.02 6.25
N SER A 25 42.92 24.94 5.50
CA SER A 25 42.70 25.74 4.30
C SER A 25 41.43 26.56 4.43
N ILE A 26 41.48 27.81 3.98
CA ILE A 26 40.34 28.72 4.01
C ILE A 26 39.84 28.87 2.57
N ARG A 27 38.54 28.63 2.37
CA ARG A 27 37.88 28.84 1.08
C ARG A 27 36.65 29.72 1.26
N ARG A 28 36.38 30.58 0.29
CA ARG A 28 35.18 31.41 0.23
C ARG A 28 34.30 30.95 -0.91
N HIS A 29 33.10 30.48 -0.59
CA HIS A 29 32.10 30.12 -1.57
C HIS A 29 30.71 30.24 -0.96
N PRO A 30 29.65 30.25 -1.79
CA PRO A 30 28.29 30.21 -1.27
C PRO A 30 28.05 28.90 -0.53
N PHE A 31 27.33 28.99 0.59
CA PHE A 31 26.87 27.82 1.30
C PHE A 31 25.58 27.32 0.65
N GLU A 32 25.56 26.07 0.17
CA GLU A 32 24.36 25.53 -0.49
C GLU A 32 23.20 25.26 0.49
N GLY A 33 23.49 25.13 1.79
CA GLY A 33 22.51 24.78 2.82
C GLY A 33 22.45 23.28 3.08
N VAL A 34 22.17 22.90 4.32
CA VAL A 34 22.13 21.48 4.73
C VAL A 34 21.06 20.71 3.95
N LEU A 35 19.87 21.28 3.73
CA LEU A 35 18.78 20.57 3.04
C LEU A 35 19.09 20.33 1.56
N HIS A 36 19.59 21.35 0.86
CA HIS A 36 19.96 21.19 -0.55
C HIS A 36 21.13 20.22 -0.72
N ASN A 37 22.13 20.26 0.18
CA ASN A 37 23.22 19.28 0.19
C ASN A 37 22.69 17.85 0.33
N MET A 38 21.81 17.60 1.31
CA MET A 38 21.23 16.28 1.55
C MET A 38 20.38 15.81 0.37
N GLU A 39 19.53 16.67 -0.19
CA GLU A 39 18.69 16.34 -1.35
C GLU A 39 19.54 16.00 -2.58
N ARG A 40 20.55 16.82 -2.88
CA ARG A 40 21.47 16.60 -3.99
C ARG A 40 22.25 15.30 -3.83
N ARG A 41 22.84 15.07 -2.65
CA ARG A 41 23.57 13.83 -2.36
C ARG A 41 22.68 12.60 -2.46
N TYR A 42 21.43 12.66 -2.01
CA TYR A 42 20.49 11.54 -2.13
C TYR A 42 20.22 11.19 -3.60
N LYS A 43 20.04 12.20 -4.47
CA LYS A 43 19.76 12.02 -5.91
C LYS A 43 20.99 11.60 -6.71
N GLU A 44 22.15 12.17 -6.43
CA GLU A 44 23.37 12.03 -7.25
C GLU A 44 24.32 10.93 -6.76
N THR A 45 24.22 10.46 -5.51
CA THR A 45 25.12 9.43 -4.99
C THR A 45 24.97 8.12 -5.75
N GLU A 46 26.09 7.49 -6.14
CA GLU A 46 26.13 6.13 -6.67
C GLU A 46 26.25 5.07 -5.55
N SER A 47 26.61 5.50 -4.32
CA SER A 47 26.72 4.60 -3.17
C SER A 47 25.34 4.29 -2.57
N SER A 48 24.99 3.01 -2.51
CA SER A 48 23.77 2.50 -1.86
C SER A 48 23.74 2.81 -0.37
N ALA A 49 24.87 2.63 0.33
CA ALA A 49 24.98 2.89 1.77
C ALA A 49 24.68 4.35 2.12
N VAL A 50 25.25 5.29 1.35
CA VAL A 50 24.96 6.73 1.52
C VAL A 50 23.49 7.04 1.25
N ARG A 51 22.90 6.43 0.23
CA ARG A 51 21.48 6.63 -0.10
C ARG A 51 20.56 6.13 1.02
N GLU A 52 20.89 4.98 1.60
CA GLU A 52 20.12 4.38 2.70
C GLU A 52 20.22 5.18 4.00
N GLU A 53 21.40 5.73 4.33
CA GLU A 53 21.53 6.66 5.45
C GLU A 53 20.70 7.93 5.26
N LEU A 54 20.76 8.53 4.07
CA LEU A 54 20.00 9.75 3.77
C LEU A 54 18.49 9.49 3.71
N ALA A 55 18.05 8.30 3.29
CA ALA A 55 16.65 7.90 3.25
C ALA A 55 15.97 7.97 4.63
N LYS A 56 16.72 7.75 5.72
CA LYS A 56 16.20 7.83 7.11
C LYS A 56 15.67 9.22 7.48
N PHE A 57 16.11 10.26 6.78
CA PHE A 57 15.68 11.65 7.00
C PHE A 57 14.54 12.09 6.06
N ILE A 58 14.10 11.20 5.16
CA ILE A 58 13.04 11.48 4.19
C ILE A 58 11.73 10.88 4.68
N SER A 59 10.68 11.71 4.76
CA SER A 59 9.32 11.24 4.99
C SER A 59 8.57 11.10 3.67
N ASN A 60 7.85 10.01 3.47
CA ASN A 60 6.94 9.88 2.34
C ASN A 60 5.73 10.82 2.50
N ARG A 61 5.35 11.49 1.42
CA ARG A 61 4.16 12.37 1.35
C ARG A 61 3.37 12.06 0.09
N PRO A 62 2.04 12.30 0.08
CA PRO A 62 1.26 12.21 -1.14
C PRO A 62 1.86 13.07 -2.24
N CYS A 63 1.95 12.52 -3.45
CA CYS A 63 2.46 13.26 -4.60
C CYS A 63 1.56 14.46 -4.90
N ALA A 64 2.13 15.65 -5.06
CA ALA A 64 1.37 16.87 -5.30
C ALA A 64 0.57 16.87 -6.62
N SER A 65 1.00 16.09 -7.62
CA SER A 65 0.34 16.05 -8.93
C SER A 65 -0.88 15.11 -8.95
N CYS A 66 -0.76 13.93 -8.37
CA CYS A 66 -1.84 12.93 -8.35
C CYS A 66 -2.58 12.84 -7.01
N GLU A 67 -2.16 13.62 -6.02
CA GLU A 67 -2.68 13.64 -4.64
C GLU A 67 -2.64 12.27 -3.96
N GLY A 68 -1.67 11.43 -4.35
CA GLY A 68 -1.51 10.08 -3.80
C GLY A 68 -2.34 8.99 -4.50
N THR A 69 -3.20 9.33 -5.46
CA THR A 69 -4.03 8.34 -6.19
C THR A 69 -3.22 7.45 -7.14
N ARG A 70 -1.99 7.86 -7.50
CA ARG A 70 -1.08 7.14 -8.43
C ARG A 70 -1.64 6.99 -9.86
N LEU A 71 -2.68 7.74 -10.21
CA LEU A 71 -3.29 7.75 -11.53
C LEU A 71 -3.03 9.06 -12.27
N ARG A 72 -3.08 8.98 -13.61
CA ARG A 72 -3.09 10.16 -14.49
C ARG A 72 -4.36 10.99 -14.27
N ARG A 73 -4.33 12.27 -14.68
CA ARG A 73 -5.46 13.19 -14.49
C ARG A 73 -6.72 12.69 -15.18
N GLU A 74 -6.62 12.15 -16.39
CA GLU A 74 -7.76 11.66 -17.17
C GLU A 74 -8.43 10.47 -16.47
N ALA A 75 -7.62 9.53 -15.98
CA ALA A 75 -8.10 8.35 -15.25
C ALA A 75 -8.81 8.72 -13.93
N ARG A 76 -8.39 9.81 -13.26
CA ARG A 76 -9.08 10.33 -12.06
C ARG A 76 -10.47 10.90 -12.34
N HIS A 77 -10.76 11.29 -13.58
CA HIS A 77 -12.07 11.81 -14.02
C HIS A 77 -12.95 10.72 -14.64
N VAL A 78 -12.62 9.44 -14.43
CA VAL A 78 -13.51 8.32 -14.74
C VAL A 78 -14.37 8.03 -13.52
N TYR A 79 -15.68 8.01 -13.72
CA TYR A 79 -16.67 7.81 -12.66
C TYR A 79 -17.46 6.54 -12.88
N VAL A 80 -17.78 5.86 -11.78
CA VAL A 80 -18.84 4.85 -11.73
C VAL A 80 -20.01 5.50 -10.99
N GLU A 81 -21.11 5.71 -11.69
CA GLU A 81 -22.19 6.62 -11.27
C GLU A 81 -21.64 8.02 -10.99
N ASN A 82 -21.65 8.46 -9.72
CA ASN A 82 -21.16 9.77 -9.28
C ASN A 82 -19.86 9.68 -8.46
N THR A 83 -19.24 8.50 -8.40
CA THR A 83 -18.04 8.27 -7.59
C THR A 83 -16.81 8.11 -8.48
N PRO A 84 -15.76 8.93 -8.30
CA PRO A 84 -14.54 8.81 -9.10
C PRO A 84 -13.76 7.55 -8.70
N LEU A 85 -13.08 6.94 -9.67
CA LEU A 85 -12.37 5.65 -9.47
C LEU A 85 -11.41 5.64 -8.25
N PRO A 86 -10.56 6.67 -8.01
CA PRO A 86 -9.69 6.67 -6.83
C PRO A 86 -10.47 6.62 -5.51
N ALA A 87 -11.61 7.30 -5.43
CA ALA A 87 -12.42 7.32 -4.21
C ALA A 87 -12.97 5.91 -3.90
N ILE A 88 -13.29 5.11 -4.92
CA ILE A 88 -13.70 3.72 -4.74
C ILE A 88 -12.54 2.87 -4.21
N SER A 89 -11.31 3.09 -4.72
CA SER A 89 -10.12 2.38 -4.23
C SER A 89 -9.71 2.76 -2.80
N ASP A 90 -10.02 3.99 -2.38
CA ASP A 90 -9.75 4.49 -1.03
C ASP A 90 -10.86 4.14 -0.02
N MET A 91 -11.99 3.60 -0.46
CA MET A 91 -12.99 3.02 0.44
C MET A 91 -12.40 1.81 1.18
N SER A 92 -12.88 1.59 2.40
CA SER A 92 -12.66 0.30 3.05
C SER A 92 -13.32 -0.81 2.22
N ILE A 93 -12.79 -2.02 2.28
CA ILE A 93 -13.31 -3.19 1.55
C ILE A 93 -14.79 -3.40 1.90
N GLY A 94 -15.18 -3.21 3.15
CA GLY A 94 -16.58 -3.26 3.56
C GLY A 94 -17.45 -2.23 2.85
N HIS A 95 -17.05 -0.95 2.85
CA HIS A 95 -17.79 0.10 2.14
C HIS A 95 -17.78 -0.09 0.62
N ALA A 96 -16.68 -0.57 0.04
CA ALA A 96 -16.61 -0.88 -1.39
C ALA A 96 -17.58 -2.03 -1.74
N MET A 97 -17.68 -3.06 -0.90
CA MET A 97 -18.65 -4.15 -1.08
C MET A 97 -20.09 -3.62 -1.06
N GLU A 98 -20.42 -2.76 -0.10
CA GLU A 98 -21.73 -2.10 -0.04
C GLU A 98 -22.00 -1.20 -1.26
N PHE A 99 -20.99 -0.47 -1.72
CA PHE A 99 -21.08 0.36 -2.93
C PHE A 99 -21.46 -0.47 -4.16
N PHE A 100 -20.75 -1.58 -4.41
CA PHE A 100 -21.03 -2.44 -5.56
C PHE A 100 -22.34 -3.23 -5.42
N ASN A 101 -22.74 -3.62 -4.20
CA ASN A 101 -24.04 -4.26 -3.97
C ASN A 101 -25.22 -3.33 -4.24
N ASN A 102 -25.05 -2.03 -3.99
CA ASN A 102 -26.08 -1.02 -4.21
C ASN A 102 -26.02 -0.37 -5.60
N LEU A 103 -25.01 -0.72 -6.41
CA LEU A 103 -24.81 -0.15 -7.74
C LEU A 103 -25.89 -0.65 -8.70
N LYS A 104 -26.70 0.29 -9.21
CA LYS A 104 -27.79 -0.02 -10.16
C LYS A 104 -27.45 0.47 -11.55
N LEU A 105 -26.97 -0.44 -12.39
CA LEU A 105 -26.78 -0.18 -13.82
C LEU A 105 -28.02 -0.61 -14.60
N ALA A 106 -28.35 0.12 -15.67
CA ALA A 106 -29.47 -0.19 -16.56
C ALA A 106 -29.03 -0.42 -18.01
N GLY A 107 -29.87 -1.14 -18.77
CA GLY A 107 -29.70 -1.35 -20.20
C GLY A 107 -28.42 -2.11 -20.58
N GLN A 108 -27.72 -1.63 -21.61
CA GLN A 108 -26.52 -2.28 -22.15
C GLN A 108 -25.35 -2.28 -21.15
N ARG A 109 -25.23 -1.22 -20.34
CA ARG A 109 -24.17 -1.12 -19.32
C ARG A 109 -24.27 -2.24 -18.29
N ALA A 110 -25.48 -2.55 -17.83
CA ALA A 110 -25.73 -3.65 -16.90
C ALA A 110 -25.28 -4.99 -17.48
N LYS A 111 -25.67 -5.29 -18.73
CA LYS A 111 -25.32 -6.55 -19.40
C LYS A 111 -23.81 -6.71 -19.59
N ILE A 112 -23.09 -5.65 -19.92
CA ILE A 112 -21.64 -5.68 -20.08
C ILE A 112 -20.95 -5.86 -18.73
N ALA A 113 -21.42 -5.15 -17.70
CA ALA A 113 -20.80 -5.14 -16.38
C ALA A 113 -21.16 -6.34 -15.51
N GLU A 114 -22.22 -7.11 -15.83
CA GLU A 114 -22.76 -8.19 -15.01
C GLU A 114 -21.68 -9.14 -14.47
N LYS A 115 -20.85 -9.70 -15.36
CA LYS A 115 -19.78 -10.63 -14.97
C LYS A 115 -18.69 -9.96 -14.14
N ILE A 116 -18.37 -8.70 -14.44
CA ILE A 116 -17.33 -7.93 -13.75
C ILE A 116 -17.80 -7.57 -12.34
N LEU A 117 -19.05 -7.11 -12.19
CA LEU A 117 -19.64 -6.77 -10.89
C LEU A 117 -19.77 -8.00 -10.01
N LYS A 118 -20.15 -9.15 -10.59
CA LYS A 118 -20.16 -10.41 -9.86
C LYS A 118 -18.77 -10.76 -9.32
N GLU A 119 -17.75 -10.72 -10.17
CA GLU A 119 -16.36 -11.03 -9.79
C GLU A 119 -15.83 -10.07 -8.70
N ILE A 120 -16.10 -8.76 -8.83
CA ILE A 120 -15.73 -7.77 -7.82
C ILE A 120 -16.43 -8.07 -6.50
N GLY A 121 -17.75 -8.30 -6.53
CA GLY A 121 -18.55 -8.62 -5.36
C GLY A 121 -18.05 -9.88 -4.64
N ASP A 122 -17.76 -10.94 -5.40
CA ASP A 122 -17.25 -12.20 -4.85
C ASP A 122 -15.87 -12.01 -4.20
N ARG A 123 -14.93 -11.30 -4.85
CA ARG A 123 -13.60 -10.99 -4.27
C ARG A 123 -13.68 -10.15 -3.01
N LEU A 124 -14.50 -9.10 -3.00
CA LEU A 124 -14.70 -8.26 -1.83
C LEU A 124 -15.32 -9.07 -0.68
N LYS A 125 -16.29 -9.93 -0.98
CA LYS A 125 -16.91 -10.82 0.01
C LYS A 125 -15.89 -11.78 0.62
N PHE A 126 -14.99 -12.37 -0.16
CA PHE A 126 -13.93 -13.23 0.40
C PHE A 126 -13.04 -12.47 1.37
N LEU A 127 -12.62 -11.24 1.03
CA LEU A 127 -11.83 -10.39 1.92
C LEU A 127 -12.58 -10.02 3.20
N VAL A 128 -13.88 -9.75 3.12
CA VAL A 128 -14.73 -9.50 4.30
C VAL A 128 -14.85 -10.75 5.17
N ASN A 129 -15.03 -11.93 4.58
CA ASN A 129 -15.17 -13.19 5.33
C ASN A 129 -13.92 -13.57 6.11
N VAL A 130 -12.73 -13.20 5.63
CA VAL A 130 -11.46 -13.36 6.36
C VAL A 130 -11.15 -12.16 7.28
N GLY A 131 -12.12 -11.31 7.58
CA GLY A 131 -12.00 -10.23 8.56
C GLY A 131 -11.18 -9.02 8.11
N LEU A 132 -11.04 -8.76 6.81
CA LEU A 132 -10.25 -7.64 6.27
C LEU A 132 -11.10 -6.44 5.84
N ASN A 133 -12.36 -6.37 6.28
CA ASN A 133 -13.32 -5.34 5.86
C ASN A 133 -12.89 -3.89 6.18
N TYR A 134 -11.98 -3.70 7.15
CA TYR A 134 -11.49 -2.39 7.57
C TYR A 134 -10.35 -1.84 6.69
N LEU A 135 -9.68 -2.69 5.90
CA LEU A 135 -8.62 -2.28 4.99
C LEU A 135 -9.17 -1.54 3.79
N THR A 136 -8.39 -0.62 3.20
CA THR A 136 -8.71 -0.03 1.90
C THR A 136 -8.03 -0.82 0.77
N LEU A 137 -8.58 -0.74 -0.44
CA LEU A 137 -7.96 -1.37 -1.62
C LEU A 137 -6.64 -0.69 -2.02
N SER A 138 -6.47 0.58 -1.63
CA SER A 138 -5.27 1.38 -1.89
C SER A 138 -4.14 1.20 -0.87
N ARG A 139 -4.37 0.46 0.24
CA ARG A 139 -3.36 0.25 1.28
C ARG A 139 -2.11 -0.41 0.70
N SER A 140 -0.93 0.09 1.09
CA SER A 140 0.35 -0.48 0.65
C SER A 140 0.56 -1.87 1.24
N ALA A 141 0.96 -2.84 0.40
CA ALA A 141 1.26 -4.20 0.82
C ALA A 141 2.38 -4.25 1.88
N GLU A 142 3.34 -3.32 1.83
CA GLU A 142 4.45 -3.22 2.79
C GLU A 142 4.00 -2.86 4.22
N THR A 143 2.78 -2.31 4.36
CA THR A 143 2.25 -1.90 5.67
C THR A 143 1.36 -2.96 6.30
N LEU A 144 1.15 -4.09 5.63
CA LEU A 144 0.30 -5.16 6.13
C LEU A 144 1.04 -5.98 7.20
N SER A 145 0.30 -6.41 8.22
CA SER A 145 0.81 -7.40 9.16
C SER A 145 0.93 -8.78 8.50
N GLY A 146 1.72 -9.69 9.09
CA GLY A 146 1.84 -11.06 8.61
C GLY A 146 0.48 -11.77 8.48
N GLY A 147 -0.37 -11.65 9.51
CA GLY A 147 -1.73 -12.21 9.50
C GLY A 147 -2.65 -11.56 8.45
N GLU A 148 -2.56 -10.24 8.24
CA GLU A 148 -3.30 -9.56 7.16
C GLU A 148 -2.89 -10.11 5.79
N ALA A 149 -1.58 -10.19 5.51
CA ALA A 149 -1.05 -10.70 4.25
C ALA A 149 -1.44 -12.17 4.00
N GLN A 150 -1.39 -13.00 5.04
CA GLN A 150 -1.82 -14.39 4.98
C GLN A 150 -3.31 -14.52 4.64
N ARG A 151 -4.16 -13.72 5.29
CA ARG A 151 -5.61 -13.72 5.03
C ARG A 151 -5.96 -13.21 3.63
N ILE A 152 -5.24 -12.21 3.11
CA ILE A 152 -5.37 -11.78 1.70
C ILE A 152 -5.03 -12.94 0.75
N ARG A 153 -3.96 -13.68 1.05
CA ARG A 153 -3.58 -14.86 0.27
C ARG A 153 -4.68 -15.92 0.31
N LEU A 154 -5.23 -16.22 1.48
CA LEU A 154 -6.34 -17.17 1.63
C LEU A 154 -7.57 -16.74 0.81
N ALA A 155 -8.01 -15.48 0.96
CA ALA A 155 -9.13 -14.93 0.17
C ALA A 155 -8.89 -15.06 -1.35
N SER A 156 -7.66 -14.84 -1.79
CA SER A 156 -7.28 -15.00 -3.20
C SER A 156 -7.33 -16.45 -3.68
N GLN A 157 -6.98 -17.42 -2.82
CA GLN A 157 -7.06 -18.85 -3.16
C GLN A 157 -8.51 -19.33 -3.29
N ILE A 158 -9.40 -18.86 -2.40
CA ILE A 158 -10.82 -19.19 -2.46
C ILE A 158 -11.42 -18.64 -3.77
N GLY A 159 -11.08 -17.39 -4.12
CA GLY A 159 -11.53 -16.78 -5.37
C GLY A 159 -10.98 -17.43 -6.65
N ALA A 160 -9.88 -18.18 -6.57
CA ALA A 160 -9.35 -18.92 -7.72
C ALA A 160 -10.22 -20.13 -8.08
N GLY A 161 -11.09 -20.61 -7.17
CA GLY A 161 -12.02 -21.71 -7.43
C GLY A 161 -11.33 -23.03 -7.78
N LEU A 162 -10.12 -23.24 -7.29
CA LEU A 162 -9.36 -24.48 -7.53
C LEU A 162 -10.00 -25.65 -6.79
N VAL A 163 -9.92 -26.84 -7.39
CA VAL A 163 -10.44 -28.11 -6.87
C VAL A 163 -9.31 -29.15 -6.88
N GLY A 164 -9.30 -30.07 -5.91
CA GLY A 164 -8.26 -31.10 -5.80
C GLY A 164 -6.91 -30.58 -5.29
N VAL A 165 -6.90 -29.39 -4.68
CA VAL A 165 -5.70 -28.78 -4.09
C VAL A 165 -5.62 -29.13 -2.60
N MET A 166 -4.39 -29.32 -2.11
CA MET A 166 -4.13 -29.42 -0.68
C MET A 166 -3.61 -28.08 -0.15
N TYR A 167 -4.39 -27.42 0.69
CA TYR A 167 -4.01 -26.20 1.39
C TYR A 167 -3.44 -26.54 2.76
N VAL A 168 -2.22 -26.07 3.03
CA VAL A 168 -1.58 -26.17 4.35
C VAL A 168 -1.47 -24.75 4.90
N LEU A 169 -2.14 -24.50 6.02
CA LEU A 169 -2.25 -23.20 6.68
C LEU A 169 -1.57 -23.25 8.05
N ASP A 170 -0.89 -22.17 8.40
CA ASP A 170 -0.09 -22.04 9.62
C ASP A 170 -0.64 -20.87 10.45
N GLU A 171 -1.32 -21.15 11.56
CA GLU A 171 -2.00 -20.20 12.44
C GLU A 171 -2.89 -19.14 11.74
N PRO A 172 -3.85 -19.52 10.87
CA PRO A 172 -4.69 -18.53 10.18
C PRO A 172 -5.56 -17.67 11.11
N SER A 173 -5.78 -18.08 12.36
CA SER A 173 -6.45 -17.31 13.42
C SER A 173 -5.62 -16.11 13.93
N ILE A 174 -4.31 -16.03 13.64
CA ILE A 174 -3.42 -15.04 14.27
C ILE A 174 -3.86 -13.59 14.01
N GLY A 175 -4.03 -12.85 15.11
CA GLY A 175 -4.45 -11.45 15.07
C GLY A 175 -5.88 -11.23 14.56
N LEU A 176 -6.73 -12.27 14.56
CA LEU A 176 -8.17 -12.12 14.44
C LEU A 176 -8.82 -11.96 15.81
N HIS A 177 -9.92 -11.21 15.81
CA HIS A 177 -10.80 -11.13 16.96
C HIS A 177 -11.66 -12.40 17.03
N GLN A 178 -11.99 -12.91 18.23
CA GLN A 178 -12.76 -14.15 18.42
C GLN A 178 -14.06 -14.21 17.59
N ARG A 179 -14.73 -13.07 17.44
CA ARG A 179 -15.95 -12.92 16.62
C ARG A 179 -15.74 -13.28 15.14
N ASP A 180 -14.56 -13.02 14.59
CA ASP A 180 -14.26 -13.28 13.18
C ASP A 180 -13.66 -14.69 12.96
N ASN A 181 -13.28 -15.41 14.02
CA ASN A 181 -12.83 -16.80 13.92
C ASN A 181 -13.92 -17.72 13.35
N GLU A 182 -15.19 -17.53 13.72
CA GLU A 182 -16.30 -18.31 13.14
C GLU A 182 -16.43 -18.09 11.62
N ARG A 183 -16.19 -16.87 11.15
CA ARG A 183 -16.24 -16.55 9.71
C ARG A 183 -15.06 -17.15 8.95
N LEU A 184 -13.87 -17.10 9.55
CA LEU A 184 -12.69 -17.78 9.01
C LEU A 184 -12.95 -19.29 8.92
N LEU A 185 -13.45 -19.92 9.99
CA LEU A 185 -13.74 -21.35 10.01
C LEU A 185 -14.77 -21.73 8.94
N GLY A 186 -15.85 -20.95 8.80
CA GLY A 186 -16.84 -21.16 7.74
C GLY A 186 -16.22 -21.06 6.34
N THR A 187 -15.22 -20.19 6.17
CA THR A 187 -14.48 -20.03 4.93
C THR A 187 -13.56 -21.22 4.64
N LEU A 188 -12.88 -21.76 5.64
CA LEU A 188 -12.04 -22.96 5.51
C LEU A 188 -12.87 -24.22 5.21
N ILE A 189 -14.03 -24.34 5.86
CA ILE A 189 -15.02 -25.38 5.58
C ILE A 189 -15.50 -25.28 4.13
N HIS A 190 -15.83 -24.07 3.66
CA HIS A 190 -16.22 -23.86 2.28
C HIS A 190 -15.11 -24.28 1.29
N LEU A 191 -13.85 -23.93 1.58
CA LEU A 191 -12.71 -24.32 0.75
C LEU A 191 -12.56 -25.84 0.64
N ARG A 192 -12.76 -26.57 1.75
CA ARG A 192 -12.82 -28.04 1.77
C ARG A 192 -13.97 -28.57 0.93
N ASP A 193 -15.17 -28.02 1.11
CA ASP A 193 -16.39 -28.49 0.46
C ASP A 193 -16.39 -28.27 -1.07
N LEU A 194 -15.55 -27.35 -1.57
CA LEU A 194 -15.25 -27.23 -3.00
C LEU A 194 -14.47 -28.42 -3.58
N GLY A 195 -14.08 -29.40 -2.77
CA GLY A 195 -13.31 -30.59 -3.19
C GLY A 195 -11.81 -30.44 -2.97
N ASN A 196 -11.41 -29.64 -1.99
CA ASN A 196 -10.00 -29.48 -1.58
C ASN A 196 -9.74 -30.14 -0.23
N THR A 197 -8.47 -30.40 0.06
CA THR A 197 -8.03 -30.82 1.40
C THR A 197 -7.45 -29.62 2.12
N VAL A 198 -7.89 -29.37 3.35
CA VAL A 198 -7.40 -28.26 4.17
C VAL A 198 -6.75 -28.83 5.43
N ILE A 199 -5.47 -28.56 5.61
CA ILE A 199 -4.68 -28.91 6.80
C ILE A 199 -4.35 -27.60 7.49
N VAL A 200 -4.73 -27.47 8.75
CA VAL A 200 -4.51 -26.26 9.53
C VAL A 200 -3.68 -26.62 10.76
N VAL A 201 -2.58 -25.90 10.96
CA VAL A 201 -1.85 -25.88 12.24
C VAL A 201 -2.40 -24.69 13.02
N GLU A 202 -2.99 -24.96 14.18
CA GLU A 202 -3.50 -23.94 15.11
C GLU A 202 -2.96 -24.25 16.52
N HIS A 203 -2.90 -23.21 17.34
CA HIS A 203 -2.51 -23.31 18.75
C HIS A 203 -3.60 -22.80 19.72
N ASP A 204 -4.79 -22.48 19.18
CA ASP A 204 -6.01 -22.17 19.96
C ASP A 204 -6.41 -23.32 20.91
#